data_AF-A0A8S3RVB5-F1
#
_entry.id   AF-A0A8S3RVB5-F1
#
_cell.length_a   1.000
_cell.length_b   1.000
_cell.length_c   1.000
_cell.angle_alpha   90.00
_cell.angle_beta   90.00
_cell.angle_gamma   90.00
#
_symmetry.space_group_name_H-M   'P 1'
#
loop_
_entity.id
_entity.type
_entity.pdbx_description
1 polymer ?
#
loop_
_entity_poly.entity_id
_entity_poly.type
_entity_poly.pdbx_seq_one_letter_code
_entity_poly.pdbx_strand_id
1 'polypeptide(L)'
;MGAWSCLLLSGIEGSKGFLHQLYATSGNFWQNLWDSVYKLFGKNDFAVGVIGSILFTNCVIWGANAIFLVLDTTGKPGFLMKYKVQMEKNVPVLSAILSTLCKKLSKVDRKKLKKAVKLVLFNGFVVAFPMTLLGIYTMKLRGCAFSGDLPTFTRVVVDIIMFSLVEEFGFYYSHRLMHHPIVYKYIHKIHHEWTAPIGIICIYAHPLEHCLVNMMPVILGPIIMGSHLSTTWMWYFITLVSTTISHCGYHFPFLPSQEAHDFHHQMFINCFGVLGILDRLHGTDKIFRASKAYKRDKISLSLTPMSQQYPD
;
A
#
# COMPACT_ATOMS: atom_id res chain seq x y z
N MET A 1 -2.56 40.15 -40.61
CA MET A 1 -2.56 38.85 -39.91
C MET A 1 -1.25 38.54 -39.15
N GLY A 2 -0.38 39.50 -38.84
CA GLY A 2 0.99 39.20 -38.35
C GLY A 2 1.29 39.38 -36.85
N ALA A 3 0.45 40.07 -36.07
CA ALA A 3 0.79 40.40 -34.67
C ALA A 3 0.38 39.32 -33.65
N TRP A 4 -0.74 38.63 -33.89
CA TRP A 4 -1.27 37.59 -33.00
C TRP A 4 -0.47 36.29 -33.04
N SER A 5 0.10 35.95 -34.20
CA SER A 5 0.93 34.75 -34.38
C SER A 5 2.26 34.84 -33.61
N CYS A 6 2.87 36.02 -33.53
CA CYS A 6 4.12 36.21 -32.76
C CYS A 6 3.92 36.13 -31.24
N LEU A 7 2.77 36.61 -30.72
CA LEU A 7 2.43 36.52 -29.29
C LEU A 7 2.10 35.08 -28.86
N LEU A 8 1.44 34.31 -29.73
CA LEU A 8 1.20 32.88 -29.49
C LEU A 8 2.51 32.08 -29.53
N LEU A 9 3.39 32.34 -30.49
CA LEU A 9 4.69 31.66 -30.58
C LEU A 9 5.62 32.02 -29.42
N SER A 10 5.68 33.28 -28.98
CA SER A 10 6.47 33.69 -27.82
C SER A 10 5.91 33.16 -26.50
N GLY A 11 4.57 33.08 -26.37
CA GLY A 11 3.92 32.42 -25.24
C GLY A 11 4.20 30.92 -25.19
N ILE A 12 4.24 30.25 -26.36
CA ILE A 12 4.59 28.82 -26.47
C ILE A 12 6.08 28.60 -26.16
N GLU A 13 7.00 29.42 -26.67
CA GLU A 13 8.43 29.33 -26.36
C GLU A 13 8.73 29.65 -24.90
N GLY A 14 8.09 30.67 -24.33
CA GLY A 14 8.16 30.99 -22.91
C GLY A 14 7.63 29.85 -22.03
N SER A 15 6.52 29.21 -22.43
CA SER A 15 5.99 28.04 -21.72
C SER A 15 6.92 26.82 -21.81
N LYS A 16 7.59 26.60 -22.95
CA LYS A 16 8.59 25.53 -23.11
C LYS A 16 9.83 25.79 -22.25
N GLY A 17 10.33 27.03 -22.22
CA GLY A 17 11.44 27.44 -21.37
C GLY A 17 11.13 27.27 -19.88
N PHE A 18 9.94 27.70 -19.46
CA PHE A 18 9.46 27.52 -18.09
C PHE A 18 9.30 26.05 -17.70
N LEU A 19 8.68 25.23 -18.56
CA LEU A 19 8.54 23.79 -18.32
C LEU A 19 9.91 23.07 -18.28
N HIS A 20 10.84 23.45 -19.15
CA HIS A 20 12.20 22.93 -19.13
C HIS A 20 12.93 23.31 -17.84
N GLN A 21 12.80 24.56 -17.39
CA GLN A 21 13.41 25.03 -16.15
C GLN A 21 12.79 24.37 -14.92
N LEU A 22 11.46 24.19 -14.88
CA LEU A 22 10.79 23.43 -13.84
C LEU A 22 11.26 21.98 -13.82
N TYR A 23 11.32 21.33 -14.98
CA TYR A 23 11.80 19.96 -15.10
C TYR A 23 13.25 19.82 -14.59
N ALA A 24 14.16 20.69 -15.05
CA ALA A 24 15.55 20.70 -14.63
C ALA A 24 15.70 20.97 -13.11
N THR A 25 14.96 21.95 -12.58
CA THR A 25 15.00 22.28 -11.15
C THR A 25 14.45 21.13 -10.30
N SER A 26 13.35 20.51 -10.73
CA SER A 26 12.78 19.35 -10.05
C SER A 26 13.71 18.14 -10.10
N GLY A 27 14.37 17.87 -11.24
CA GLY A 27 15.36 16.81 -11.38
C GLY A 27 16.54 17.00 -10.43
N ASN A 28 17.09 18.22 -10.38
CA ASN A 28 18.17 18.56 -9.45
C ASN A 28 17.75 18.41 -7.99
N PHE A 29 16.52 18.78 -7.64
CA PHE A 29 16.00 18.58 -6.29
C PHE A 29 15.98 17.10 -5.90
N TRP A 30 15.40 16.24 -6.75
CA TRP A 30 15.33 14.80 -6.48
C TRP A 30 16.71 14.15 -6.45
N GLN A 31 17.61 14.55 -7.35
CA GLN A 31 18.99 14.06 -7.37
C GLN A 31 19.71 14.42 -6.06
N ASN A 32 19.65 15.69 -5.66
CA ASN A 32 20.27 16.17 -4.41
C ASN A 32 19.68 15.47 -3.17
N LEU A 33 18.37 15.20 -3.17
CA LEU A 33 17.72 14.45 -2.10
C LEU A 33 18.26 13.01 -2.04
N TRP A 34 18.34 12.32 -3.18
CA TRP A 34 18.88 10.97 -3.22
C TRP A 34 20.36 10.92 -2.81
N ASP A 35 21.18 11.86 -3.29
CA ASP A 35 22.59 11.95 -2.91
C ASP A 35 22.76 12.21 -1.42
N SER A 36 21.86 13.00 -0.82
CA SER A 36 21.83 13.23 0.63
C SER A 36 21.47 11.96 1.40
N VAL A 37 20.49 11.17 0.92
CA VAL A 37 20.17 9.86 1.48
C VAL A 37 21.37 8.92 1.37
N TYR A 38 21.97 8.80 0.19
CA TYR A 38 23.13 7.93 -0.02
C TYR A 38 24.30 8.34 0.88
N LYS A 39 24.54 9.65 1.04
CA LYS A 39 25.55 10.19 1.96
C LYS A 39 25.23 9.90 3.43
N LEU A 40 23.96 9.98 3.84
CA LEU A 40 23.52 9.67 5.21
C LEU A 40 23.90 8.23 5.60
N PHE A 41 23.83 7.30 4.66
CA PHE A 41 24.25 5.91 4.84
C PHE A 41 25.73 5.67 4.48
N GLY A 42 26.56 6.71 4.52
CA GLY A 42 28.01 6.61 4.34
C GLY A 42 28.45 6.24 2.92
N LYS A 43 27.60 6.47 1.92
CA LYS A 43 27.83 6.07 0.52
C LYS A 43 28.13 4.57 0.38
N ASN A 44 27.40 3.75 1.14
CA ASN A 44 27.54 2.30 1.14
C ASN A 44 26.24 1.65 0.68
N ASP A 45 26.29 0.96 -0.47
CA ASP A 45 25.13 0.28 -1.06
C ASP A 45 24.42 -0.69 -0.12
N PHE A 46 25.16 -1.44 0.70
CA PHE A 46 24.56 -2.38 1.64
C PHE A 46 23.92 -1.66 2.83
N ALA A 47 24.54 -0.59 3.33
CA ALA A 47 23.97 0.21 4.41
C ALA A 47 22.66 0.88 3.97
N VAL A 48 22.66 1.58 2.82
CA VAL A 48 21.44 2.21 2.29
C VAL A 48 20.42 1.15 1.84
N GLY A 49 20.88 0.09 1.20
CA GLY A 49 20.02 -0.96 0.66
C GLY A 49 19.33 -1.75 1.76
N VAL A 50 20.03 -2.16 2.81
CA VAL A 50 19.46 -3.01 3.86
C VAL A 50 18.90 -2.15 5.00
N ILE A 51 19.77 -1.41 5.70
CA ILE A 51 19.34 -0.63 6.87
C ILE A 51 18.43 0.52 6.44
N GLY A 52 18.80 1.23 5.37
CA GLY A 52 17.98 2.30 4.83
C GLY A 52 16.59 1.82 4.40
N SER A 53 16.49 0.72 3.65
CA SER A 53 15.18 0.20 3.22
C SER A 53 14.31 -0.28 4.39
N ILE A 54 14.89 -0.93 5.42
CA ILE A 54 14.13 -1.35 6.61
C ILE A 54 13.59 -0.14 7.37
N LEU A 55 14.44 0.88 7.59
CA LEU A 55 14.01 2.10 8.27
C LEU A 55 12.95 2.84 7.45
N PHE A 56 13.18 2.99 6.14
CA PHE A 56 12.25 3.64 5.22
C PHE A 56 10.87 2.97 5.22
N THR A 57 10.83 1.64 4.98
CA THR A 57 9.56 0.89 4.92
C THR A 57 8.81 0.92 6.25
N ASN A 58 9.49 0.81 7.39
CA ASN A 58 8.86 0.97 8.70
C ASN A 58 8.34 2.40 8.91
N CYS A 59 9.11 3.43 8.56
CA CYS A 59 8.64 4.81 8.64
C CYS A 59 7.36 5.03 7.83
N VAL A 60 7.28 4.47 6.61
CA VAL A 60 6.08 4.54 5.77
C VAL A 60 4.90 3.81 6.42
N ILE A 61 5.07 2.56 6.84
CA ILE A 61 3.98 1.78 7.46
C ILE A 61 3.47 2.46 8.72
N TRP A 62 4.36 2.82 9.65
CA TRP A 62 3.96 3.44 10.91
C TRP A 62 3.40 4.84 10.72
N GLY A 63 3.97 5.62 9.80
CA GLY A 63 3.47 6.96 9.45
C GLY A 63 2.07 6.91 8.85
N ALA A 64 1.85 6.06 7.84
CA ALA A 64 0.55 5.91 7.20
C ALA A 64 -0.51 5.39 8.18
N ASN A 65 -0.12 4.47 9.08
CA ASN A 65 -1.04 3.86 10.02
C ASN A 65 -1.28 4.66 11.30
N ALA A 66 -0.45 5.63 11.65
CA ALA A 66 -0.63 6.44 12.85
C ALA A 66 -2.00 7.14 12.87
N ILE A 67 -2.43 7.69 11.74
CA ILE A 67 -3.71 8.39 11.61
C ILE A 67 -4.88 7.41 11.77
N PHE A 68 -4.83 6.26 11.10
CA PHE A 68 -5.87 5.24 11.22
C PHE A 68 -5.92 4.63 12.63
N LEU A 69 -4.78 4.39 13.27
CA LEU A 69 -4.73 3.93 14.66
C LEU A 69 -5.38 4.90 15.63
N VAL A 70 -5.13 6.20 15.47
CA VAL A 70 -5.82 7.23 16.27
C VAL A 70 -7.32 7.17 16.01
N LEU A 71 -7.74 7.08 14.74
CA LEU A 71 -9.16 7.02 14.38
C LEU A 71 -9.84 5.76 14.93
N ASP A 72 -9.25 4.58 14.78
CA ASP A 72 -9.80 3.29 15.24
C ASP A 72 -9.84 3.16 16.77
N THR A 73 -8.87 3.75 17.48
CA THR A 73 -8.81 3.66 18.95
C THR A 73 -9.60 4.75 19.66
N THR A 74 -9.66 5.95 19.09
CA THR A 74 -10.27 7.13 19.75
C THR A 74 -11.58 7.57 19.10
N GLY A 75 -11.77 7.29 17.81
CA GLY A 75 -12.88 7.81 17.01
C GLY A 75 -12.79 9.28 16.69
N LYS A 76 -11.58 9.86 16.78
CA LYS A 76 -11.34 11.27 16.48
C LYS A 76 -10.50 11.42 15.20
N PRO A 77 -10.82 12.44 14.38
CA PRO A 77 -12.00 13.30 14.48
C PRO A 77 -13.28 12.57 14.05
N GLY A 78 -14.36 12.73 14.82
CA GLY A 78 -15.57 11.90 14.69
C GLY A 78 -16.29 11.99 13.35
N PHE A 79 -16.14 13.11 12.63
CA PHE A 79 -16.77 13.29 11.32
C PHE A 79 -16.20 12.36 10.24
N LEU A 80 -15.02 11.74 10.45
CA LEU A 80 -14.44 10.74 9.55
C LEU A 80 -15.05 9.35 9.74
N MET A 81 -15.70 9.08 10.87
CA MET A 81 -16.27 7.76 11.17
C MET A 81 -17.39 7.37 10.20
N LYS A 82 -18.03 8.33 9.53
CA LYS A 82 -19.05 8.07 8.49
C LYS A 82 -18.52 7.28 7.29
N TYR A 83 -17.20 7.22 7.11
CA TYR A 83 -16.57 6.47 6.02
C TYR A 83 -16.19 5.04 6.42
N LYS A 84 -16.40 4.61 7.68
CA LYS A 84 -16.11 3.24 8.12
C LYS A 84 -16.96 2.25 7.31
N VAL A 85 -16.34 1.20 6.77
CA VAL A 85 -17.03 0.22 5.91
C VAL A 85 -17.90 -0.71 6.76
N GLN A 86 -17.33 -1.27 7.82
CA GLN A 86 -18.00 -2.21 8.72
C GLN A 86 -18.39 -1.50 10.03
N MET A 87 -19.53 -0.81 10.03
CA MET A 87 -19.98 0.05 11.15
C MET A 87 -20.20 -0.70 12.47
N GLU A 88 -20.50 -2.00 12.41
CA GLU A 88 -20.78 -2.85 13.57
C GLU A 88 -19.51 -3.44 14.23
N LYS A 89 -18.34 -3.33 13.58
CA LYS A 89 -17.11 -3.99 14.04
C LYS A 89 -15.96 -3.01 14.23
N ASN A 90 -15.17 -3.25 15.28
CA ASN A 90 -13.94 -2.49 15.59
C ASN A 90 -14.19 -0.98 15.67
N VAL A 91 -15.27 -0.59 16.35
CA VAL A 91 -15.61 0.82 16.55
C VAL A 91 -14.95 1.41 17.82
N PRO A 92 -14.62 2.71 17.80
CA PRO A 92 -14.09 3.43 18.95
C PRO A 92 -15.05 3.52 20.16
N VAL A 93 -14.50 3.86 21.33
CA VAL A 93 -15.28 3.96 22.58
C VAL A 93 -16.30 5.12 22.54
N LEU A 94 -15.95 6.26 21.94
CA LEU A 94 -16.81 7.44 21.92
C LEU A 94 -18.03 7.27 21.00
N SER A 95 -17.86 6.57 19.87
CA SER A 95 -18.98 6.19 19.00
C SER A 95 -19.92 5.17 19.66
N ALA A 96 -19.38 4.29 20.52
CA ALA A 96 -20.17 3.31 21.26
C ALA A 96 -21.16 3.93 22.26
N ILE A 97 -20.84 5.10 22.82
CA ILE A 97 -21.72 5.84 23.75
C ILE A 97 -22.86 6.52 22.96
N LEU A 98 -22.55 7.05 21.77
CA LEU A 98 -23.55 7.64 20.86
C LEU A 98 -24.49 6.58 20.26
N SER A 99 -24.07 5.32 20.21
CA SER A 99 -24.78 4.22 19.56
C SER A 99 -25.51 3.28 20.52
N THR A 100 -25.75 3.67 21.78
CA THR A 100 -26.38 2.80 22.81
C THR A 100 -27.76 2.24 22.39
N LEU A 101 -28.33 2.73 21.28
CA LEU A 101 -29.53 2.20 20.63
C LEU A 101 -29.29 0.98 19.71
N CYS A 102 -28.05 0.69 19.31
CA CYS A 102 -27.70 -0.40 18.39
C CYS A 102 -26.98 -1.53 19.14
N LYS A 103 -27.69 -2.66 19.38
CA LYS A 103 -27.27 -3.75 20.27
C LYS A 103 -26.04 -4.57 19.84
N LYS A 104 -25.36 -4.26 18.73
CA LYS A 104 -24.31 -5.12 18.16
C LYS A 104 -23.09 -4.33 17.65
N LEU A 105 -22.36 -3.69 18.56
CA LEU A 105 -21.12 -2.97 18.25
C LEU A 105 -19.93 -3.58 19.01
N SER A 106 -18.90 -4.02 18.28
CA SER A 106 -17.67 -4.52 18.90
C SER A 106 -16.58 -3.44 18.92
N LYS A 107 -15.94 -3.26 20.07
CA LYS A 107 -14.80 -2.35 20.23
C LYS A 107 -13.52 -3.02 19.75
N VAL A 108 -12.54 -2.21 19.32
CA VAL A 108 -11.18 -2.70 19.11
C VAL A 108 -10.65 -3.31 20.41
N ASP A 109 -10.36 -4.60 20.39
CA ASP A 109 -9.81 -5.31 21.55
C ASP A 109 -8.34 -4.91 21.75
N ARG A 110 -8.04 -4.27 22.88
CA ARG A 110 -6.70 -3.81 23.25
C ARG A 110 -5.68 -4.94 23.36
N LYS A 111 -6.08 -6.12 23.84
CA LYS A 111 -5.17 -7.28 23.95
C LYS A 111 -4.82 -7.80 22.57
N LYS A 112 -5.84 -7.91 21.69
CA LYS A 112 -5.66 -8.31 20.29
C LYS A 112 -4.80 -7.30 19.52
N LEU A 113 -5.04 -6.00 19.71
CA LEU A 113 -4.23 -4.94 19.11
C LEU A 113 -2.78 -4.98 19.59
N LYS A 114 -2.54 -5.19 20.89
CA LYS A 114 -1.18 -5.33 21.43
C LYS A 114 -0.45 -6.54 20.85
N LYS A 115 -1.15 -7.67 20.67
CA LYS A 115 -0.62 -8.85 19.96
C LYS A 115 -0.24 -8.49 18.52
N ALA A 116 -1.13 -7.79 17.81
CA ALA A 116 -0.90 -7.37 16.43
C ALA A 116 0.32 -6.46 16.30
N VAL A 117 0.39 -5.39 17.09
CA VAL A 117 1.51 -4.44 17.12
C VAL A 117 2.85 -5.14 17.35
N LYS A 118 2.91 -6.09 18.29
CA LYS A 118 4.14 -6.85 18.55
C LYS A 118 4.58 -7.68 17.34
N LEU A 119 3.64 -8.37 16.69
CA LEU A 119 3.97 -9.19 15.52
C LEU A 119 4.31 -8.33 14.30
N VAL A 120 3.65 -7.19 14.14
CA VAL A 120 3.96 -6.18 13.10
C VAL A 120 5.39 -5.64 13.28
N LEU A 121 5.80 -5.30 14.50
CA LEU A 121 7.18 -4.91 14.80
C LEU A 121 8.17 -6.04 14.53
N PHE A 122 7.84 -7.27 14.95
CA PHE A 122 8.68 -8.43 14.68
C PHE A 122 8.85 -8.67 13.18
N ASN A 123 7.77 -8.62 12.41
CA ASN A 123 7.81 -8.76 10.95
C ASN A 123 8.62 -7.63 10.31
N GLY A 124 8.32 -6.38 10.68
CA GLY A 124 8.95 -5.18 10.11
C GLY A 124 10.45 -5.03 10.38
N PHE A 125 10.98 -5.62 11.46
CA PHE A 125 12.41 -5.53 11.79
C PHE A 125 13.15 -6.86 11.70
N VAL A 126 12.61 -7.94 12.30
CA VAL A 126 13.32 -9.22 12.43
C VAL A 126 13.16 -10.06 11.17
N VAL A 127 11.93 -10.18 10.64
CA VAL A 127 11.68 -10.95 9.41
C VAL A 127 12.11 -10.18 8.17
N ALA A 128 11.89 -8.87 8.16
CA ALA A 128 12.30 -8.01 7.06
C ALA A 128 13.81 -7.97 6.85
N PHE A 129 14.62 -8.13 7.91
CA PHE A 129 16.09 -8.08 7.81
C PHE A 129 16.68 -9.13 6.85
N PRO A 130 16.52 -10.45 7.05
CA PRO A 130 17.07 -11.45 6.14
C PRO A 130 16.48 -11.35 4.73
N MET A 131 15.19 -11.02 4.60
CA MET A 131 14.54 -10.86 3.29
C MET A 131 15.10 -9.66 2.52
N THR A 132 15.29 -8.52 3.20
CA THR A 132 15.88 -7.32 2.58
C THR A 132 17.34 -7.57 2.25
N LEU A 133 18.10 -8.20 3.15
CA LEU A 133 19.50 -8.56 2.89
C LEU A 133 19.62 -9.43 1.63
N LEU A 134 18.81 -10.47 1.51
CA LEU A 134 18.77 -11.34 0.33
C LEU A 134 18.35 -10.58 -0.93
N GLY A 135 17.31 -9.74 -0.84
CA GLY A 135 16.84 -8.92 -1.96
C GLY A 135 17.92 -7.97 -2.46
N ILE A 136 18.58 -7.25 -1.56
CA ILE A 136 19.65 -6.30 -1.90
C ILE A 136 20.88 -7.01 -2.45
N TYR A 137 21.28 -8.14 -1.86
CA TYR A 137 22.35 -8.96 -2.42
C TYR A 137 22.04 -9.39 -3.86
N THR A 138 20.80 -9.83 -4.11
CA THR A 138 20.34 -10.22 -5.45
C THR A 138 20.31 -9.02 -6.41
N MET A 139 19.88 -7.83 -5.95
CA MET A 139 19.96 -6.59 -6.73
C MET A 139 21.40 -6.25 -7.12
N LYS A 140 22.38 -6.44 -6.22
CA LYS A 140 23.80 -6.24 -6.57
C LYS A 140 24.28 -7.24 -7.61
N LEU A 141 23.95 -8.53 -7.46
CA LEU A 141 24.27 -9.55 -8.46
C LEU A 141 23.65 -9.26 -9.83
N ARG A 142 22.44 -8.67 -9.84
CA ARG A 142 21.75 -8.24 -11.05
C ARG A 142 22.36 -7.00 -11.71
N GLY A 143 23.19 -6.25 -10.99
CA GLY A 143 23.79 -5.00 -11.45
C GLY A 143 22.91 -3.76 -11.25
N CYS A 144 21.97 -3.79 -10.29
CA CYS A 144 21.16 -2.62 -9.95
C CYS A 144 22.03 -1.48 -9.40
N ALA A 145 21.67 -0.24 -9.75
CA ALA A 145 22.33 0.96 -9.24
C ALA A 145 21.72 1.44 -7.90
N PHE A 146 22.59 1.90 -7.01
CA PHE A 146 22.24 2.41 -5.67
C PHE A 146 22.59 3.89 -5.51
N SER A 147 23.39 4.42 -6.44
CA SER A 147 23.93 5.78 -6.47
C SER A 147 24.17 6.20 -7.91
N GLY A 148 24.55 7.47 -8.08
CA GLY A 148 24.70 8.08 -9.40
C GLY A 148 23.40 8.74 -9.87
N ASP A 149 23.29 8.92 -11.18
CA ASP A 149 22.17 9.62 -11.79
C ASP A 149 20.87 8.86 -11.60
N LEU A 150 19.83 9.58 -11.15
CA LEU A 150 18.50 9.03 -11.03
C LEU A 150 17.97 8.58 -12.40
N PRO A 151 17.14 7.51 -12.43
CA PRO A 151 16.51 7.08 -13.67
C PRO A 151 15.65 8.17 -14.29
N THR A 152 15.56 8.17 -15.62
CA THR A 152 14.67 9.09 -16.34
C THR A 152 13.21 8.86 -15.95
N PHE A 153 12.38 9.89 -16.06
CA PHE A 153 10.95 9.79 -15.75
C PHE A 153 10.27 8.63 -16.49
N THR A 154 10.56 8.46 -17.78
CA THR A 154 10.02 7.35 -18.59
C THR A 154 10.46 5.99 -18.03
N ARG A 155 11.73 5.85 -17.60
CA ARG A 155 12.21 4.61 -16.99
C ARG A 155 11.46 4.30 -15.70
N VAL A 156 11.25 5.32 -14.87
CA VAL A 156 10.47 5.19 -13.62
C VAL A 156 9.04 4.72 -13.91
N VAL A 157 8.35 5.32 -14.89
CA VAL A 157 6.97 4.91 -15.25
C VAL A 157 6.91 3.46 -15.72
N VAL A 158 7.82 3.04 -16.61
CA VAL A 158 7.89 1.65 -17.08
C VAL A 158 8.16 0.68 -15.93
N ASP A 159 9.10 1.02 -15.05
CA ASP A 159 9.44 0.22 -13.88
C ASP A 159 8.21 0.02 -12.99
N ILE A 160 7.48 1.09 -12.63
CA ILE A 160 6.29 0.99 -11.77
C ILE A 160 5.18 0.15 -12.39
N ILE A 161 4.94 0.25 -13.70
CA ILE A 161 3.97 -0.60 -14.40
C ILE A 161 4.39 -2.06 -14.30
N MET A 162 5.66 -2.36 -14.59
CA MET A 162 6.16 -3.73 -14.52
C MET A 162 6.15 -4.29 -13.10
N PHE A 163 6.49 -3.49 -12.09
CA PHE A 163 6.43 -3.90 -10.70
C PHE A 163 5.01 -4.25 -10.28
N SER A 164 4.04 -3.45 -10.69
CA SER A 164 2.62 -3.67 -10.39
C SER A 164 2.11 -4.98 -11.00
N LEU A 165 2.54 -5.31 -12.23
CA LEU A 165 2.19 -6.58 -12.88
C LEU A 165 2.86 -7.79 -12.21
N VAL A 166 4.12 -7.66 -11.81
CA VAL A 166 4.85 -8.70 -11.08
C VAL A 166 4.24 -8.93 -9.70
N GLU A 167 3.86 -7.85 -8.99
CA GLU A 167 3.17 -7.91 -7.71
C GLU A 167 1.80 -8.58 -7.86
N GLU A 168 0.97 -8.16 -8.83
CA GLU A 168 -0.34 -8.78 -9.08
C GLU A 168 -0.20 -10.30 -9.29
N PHE A 169 0.76 -10.72 -10.10
CA PHE A 169 1.02 -12.15 -10.34
C PHE A 169 1.49 -12.86 -9.06
N GLY A 170 2.57 -12.37 -8.44
CA GLY A 170 3.18 -13.02 -7.29
C GLY A 170 2.24 -13.07 -6.08
N PHE A 171 1.54 -11.97 -5.81
CA PHE A 171 0.60 -11.86 -4.70
C PHE A 171 -0.61 -12.76 -4.92
N TYR A 172 -1.27 -12.70 -6.09
CA TYR A 172 -2.47 -13.51 -6.35
C TYR A 172 -2.24 -15.01 -6.09
N TYR A 173 -1.19 -15.59 -6.69
CA TYR A 173 -0.95 -17.03 -6.57
C TYR A 173 -0.45 -17.43 -5.19
N SER A 174 0.44 -16.65 -4.58
CA SER A 174 0.94 -16.94 -3.23
C SER A 174 -0.19 -16.80 -2.19
N HIS A 175 -1.00 -15.74 -2.29
CA HIS A 175 -2.14 -15.51 -1.42
C HIS A 175 -3.21 -16.60 -1.57
N ARG A 176 -3.57 -16.97 -2.81
CA ARG A 176 -4.52 -18.07 -3.05
C ARG A 176 -4.01 -19.41 -2.52
N LEU A 177 -2.70 -19.68 -2.61
CA LEU A 177 -2.07 -20.86 -2.02
C LEU A 177 -2.17 -20.84 -0.48
N MET A 178 -1.97 -19.67 0.14
CA MET A 178 -2.11 -19.50 1.59
C MET A 178 -3.53 -19.81 2.11
N HIS A 179 -4.54 -19.71 1.25
CA HIS A 179 -5.92 -20.12 1.52
C HIS A 179 -6.20 -21.61 1.32
N HIS A 180 -5.25 -22.39 0.80
CA HIS A 180 -5.41 -23.83 0.74
C HIS A 180 -5.61 -24.40 2.16
N PRO A 181 -6.61 -25.27 2.41
CA PRO A 181 -7.01 -25.65 3.79
C PRO A 181 -5.87 -26.12 4.69
N ILE A 182 -4.91 -26.85 4.10
CA ILE A 182 -3.72 -27.35 4.80
C ILE A 182 -2.81 -26.20 5.26
N VAL A 183 -2.62 -25.18 4.43
CA VAL A 183 -1.72 -24.04 4.69
C VAL A 183 -2.43 -23.01 5.59
N TYR A 184 -3.69 -22.70 5.27
CA TYR A 184 -4.51 -21.69 5.94
C TYR A 184 -4.54 -21.88 7.45
N LYS A 185 -4.80 -23.11 7.91
CA LYS A 185 -4.94 -23.44 9.33
C LYS A 185 -3.74 -23.01 10.17
N TYR A 186 -2.52 -23.09 9.61
CA TYR A 186 -1.28 -22.86 10.35
C TYR A 186 -0.64 -21.51 10.06
N ILE A 187 -0.84 -20.96 8.86
CA ILE A 187 -0.14 -19.77 8.39
C ILE A 187 -1.13 -18.60 8.28
N HIS A 188 -2.01 -18.64 7.28
CA HIS A 188 -2.81 -17.48 6.88
C HIS A 188 -3.96 -17.14 7.83
N LYS A 189 -4.38 -18.08 8.68
CA LYS A 189 -5.42 -17.83 9.69
C LYS A 189 -5.04 -16.68 10.63
N ILE A 190 -3.75 -16.44 10.87
CA ILE A 190 -3.29 -15.33 11.73
C ILE A 190 -3.71 -13.99 11.13
N HIS A 191 -3.47 -13.79 9.84
CA HIS A 191 -3.86 -12.58 9.12
C HIS A 191 -5.39 -12.36 9.17
N HIS A 192 -6.14 -13.45 9.00
CA HIS A 192 -7.61 -13.47 9.06
C HIS A 192 -8.23 -13.43 10.46
N GLU A 193 -7.43 -13.30 11.53
CA GLU A 193 -7.99 -13.06 12.87
C GLU A 193 -8.84 -11.76 12.89
N TRP A 194 -8.56 -10.80 12.00
CA TRP A 194 -9.26 -9.52 11.87
C TRP A 194 -10.23 -9.47 10.67
N THR A 195 -11.42 -10.07 10.83
CA THR A 195 -12.49 -10.03 9.80
C THR A 195 -13.00 -8.62 9.44
N ALA A 196 -12.71 -7.63 10.28
CA ALA A 196 -12.84 -6.21 9.97
C ALA A 196 -11.45 -5.60 10.16
N PRO A 197 -10.67 -5.43 9.08
CA PRO A 197 -9.30 -4.98 9.20
C PRO A 197 -9.23 -3.53 9.71
N ILE A 198 -8.09 -3.20 10.28
CA ILE A 198 -7.67 -1.83 10.61
C ILE A 198 -6.27 -1.67 10.02
N GLY A 199 -5.86 -0.47 9.62
CA GLY A 199 -4.71 -0.30 8.73
C GLY A 199 -3.44 -1.03 9.18
N ILE A 200 -3.11 -0.97 10.48
CA ILE A 200 -1.86 -1.55 11.02
C ILE A 200 -1.77 -3.08 10.82
N ILE A 201 -2.90 -3.76 10.61
CA ILE A 201 -2.93 -5.22 10.45
C ILE A 201 -2.51 -5.66 9.04
N CYS A 202 -2.26 -4.72 8.12
CA CYS A 202 -1.84 -5.03 6.75
C CYS A 202 -0.52 -5.83 6.66
N ILE A 203 0.30 -5.82 7.72
CA ILE A 203 1.46 -6.71 7.86
C ILE A 203 1.42 -7.57 9.13
N TYR A 204 0.24 -7.68 9.76
CA TYR A 204 -0.04 -8.68 10.79
C TYR A 204 -0.27 -10.03 10.12
N ALA A 205 0.80 -10.81 10.00
CA ALA A 205 0.82 -12.07 9.29
C ALA A 205 1.81 -13.04 9.95
N HIS A 206 1.65 -14.33 9.69
CA HIS A 206 2.67 -15.31 10.07
C HIS A 206 4.01 -14.95 9.39
N PRO A 207 5.19 -15.13 10.03
CA PRO A 207 6.48 -14.75 9.42
C PRO A 207 6.71 -15.30 8.00
N LEU A 208 6.33 -16.56 7.76
CA LEU A 208 6.42 -17.17 6.42
C LEU A 208 5.48 -16.53 5.40
N GLU A 209 4.28 -16.15 5.81
CA GLU A 209 3.35 -15.40 4.95
C GLU A 209 3.90 -14.01 4.65
N HIS A 210 4.47 -13.34 5.66
CA HIS A 210 5.11 -12.05 5.45
C HIS A 210 6.24 -12.15 4.43
N CYS A 211 7.10 -13.16 4.49
CA CYS A 211 8.14 -13.38 3.50
C CYS A 211 7.56 -13.64 2.09
N LEU A 212 6.63 -14.60 1.97
CA LEU A 212 6.21 -15.16 0.68
C LEU A 212 5.12 -14.34 -0.02
N VAL A 213 4.21 -13.75 0.74
CA VAL A 213 3.05 -13.01 0.20
C VAL A 213 3.31 -11.52 0.25
N ASN A 214 3.82 -10.98 1.36
CA ASN A 214 3.93 -9.53 1.52
C ASN A 214 5.24 -8.97 0.95
N MET A 215 6.37 -9.66 1.14
CA MET A 215 7.68 -9.14 0.74
C MET A 215 8.11 -9.60 -0.65
N MET A 216 8.02 -10.90 -0.94
CA MET A 216 8.56 -11.46 -2.19
C MET A 216 7.93 -10.85 -3.45
N PRO A 217 6.59 -10.73 -3.61
CA PRO A 217 5.99 -10.13 -4.81
C PRO A 217 6.43 -8.68 -5.03
N VAL A 218 6.60 -7.93 -3.94
CA VAL A 218 7.01 -6.51 -3.95
C VAL A 218 8.48 -6.34 -4.37
N ILE A 219 9.37 -7.23 -3.92
CA ILE A 219 10.82 -7.14 -4.15
C ILE A 219 11.20 -7.67 -5.56
N LEU A 220 10.44 -8.62 -6.11
CA LEU A 220 10.78 -9.29 -7.37
C LEU A 220 10.78 -8.34 -8.58
N GLY A 221 9.82 -7.42 -8.67
CA GLY A 221 9.73 -6.46 -9.78
C GLY A 221 11.02 -5.64 -9.98
N PRO A 222 11.48 -4.92 -8.93
CA PRO A 222 12.76 -4.19 -8.96
C PRO A 222 13.97 -5.03 -9.37
N ILE A 223 14.06 -6.27 -8.88
CA ILE A 223 15.14 -7.19 -9.24
C ILE A 223 15.06 -7.57 -10.72
N ILE A 224 13.90 -8.00 -11.20
CA ILE A 224 13.72 -8.44 -12.60
C ILE A 224 14.12 -7.31 -13.57
N MET A 225 13.65 -6.10 -13.30
CA MET A 225 13.91 -4.93 -14.14
C MET A 225 15.32 -4.37 -14.00
N GLY A 226 16.10 -4.78 -12.99
CA GLY A 226 17.43 -4.22 -12.73
C GLY A 226 17.35 -2.74 -12.32
N SER A 227 16.34 -2.38 -11.54
CA SER A 227 15.98 -0.99 -11.27
C SER A 227 16.87 -0.34 -10.21
N HIS A 228 16.96 0.98 -10.27
CA HIS A 228 17.67 1.79 -9.29
C HIS A 228 16.98 1.72 -7.92
N LEU A 229 17.75 1.78 -6.82
CA LEU A 229 17.21 1.69 -5.47
C LEU A 229 16.21 2.82 -5.16
N SER A 230 16.41 4.03 -5.70
CA SER A 230 15.45 5.13 -5.53
C SER A 230 14.06 4.82 -6.10
N THR A 231 13.99 4.23 -7.31
CA THR A 231 12.72 3.77 -7.91
C THR A 231 12.12 2.62 -7.10
N THR A 232 12.96 1.77 -6.52
CA THR A 232 12.54 0.71 -5.60
C THR A 232 11.92 1.28 -4.31
N TRP A 233 12.49 2.33 -3.73
CA TRP A 233 11.91 3.00 -2.55
C TRP A 233 10.60 3.73 -2.89
N MET A 234 10.52 4.36 -4.07
CA MET A 234 9.27 4.94 -4.55
C MET A 234 8.18 3.88 -4.70
N TRP A 235 8.54 2.71 -5.24
CA TRP A 235 7.65 1.56 -5.33
C TRP A 235 7.19 1.07 -3.94
N TYR A 236 8.12 0.89 -3.01
CA TYR A 236 7.79 0.52 -1.63
C TYR A 236 6.84 1.52 -0.98
N PHE A 237 7.02 2.82 -1.20
CA PHE A 237 6.08 3.83 -0.72
C PHE A 237 4.67 3.61 -1.28
N ILE A 238 4.55 3.45 -2.61
CA ILE A 238 3.27 3.25 -3.30
C ILE A 238 2.56 1.99 -2.79
N THR A 239 3.23 0.83 -2.79
CA THR A 239 2.60 -0.44 -2.36
C THR A 239 2.25 -0.44 -0.87
N LEU A 240 3.10 0.11 0.02
CA LEU A 240 2.82 0.12 1.46
C LEU A 240 1.66 1.04 1.81
N VAL A 241 1.54 2.19 1.14
CA VAL A 241 0.39 3.09 1.30
C VAL A 241 -0.87 2.45 0.73
N SER A 242 -0.81 1.86 -0.47
CA SER A 242 -1.95 1.13 -1.06
C SER A 242 -2.43 -0.03 -0.18
N THR A 243 -1.49 -0.82 0.34
CA THR A 243 -1.74 -1.93 1.27
C THR A 243 -2.36 -1.43 2.59
N THR A 244 -1.90 -0.28 3.09
CA THR A 244 -2.52 0.34 4.27
C THR A 244 -3.97 0.76 3.98
N ILE A 245 -4.22 1.39 2.83
CA ILE A 245 -5.56 1.86 2.43
C ILE A 245 -6.53 0.67 2.27
N SER A 246 -6.11 -0.40 1.59
CA SER A 246 -6.94 -1.61 1.42
C SER A 246 -7.30 -2.32 2.73
N HIS A 247 -6.58 -2.05 3.82
CA HIS A 247 -6.84 -2.62 5.15
C HIS A 247 -7.38 -1.62 6.17
N CYS A 248 -7.46 -0.33 5.83
CA CYS A 248 -7.79 0.69 6.84
C CYS A 248 -9.22 0.56 7.38
N GLY A 249 -10.11 -0.09 6.62
CA GLY A 249 -11.52 -0.26 6.98
C GLY A 249 -12.36 1.02 6.80
N TYR A 250 -11.87 1.99 6.01
CA TYR A 250 -12.54 3.24 5.70
C TYR A 250 -12.55 3.52 4.20
N HIS A 251 -13.72 3.82 3.64
CA HIS A 251 -13.89 4.27 2.26
C HIS A 251 -13.79 5.79 2.16
N PHE A 252 -12.57 6.33 2.19
CA PHE A 252 -12.36 7.77 2.06
C PHE A 252 -12.48 8.25 0.61
N PRO A 253 -12.93 9.50 0.39
CA PRO A 253 -12.93 10.10 -0.93
C PRO A 253 -11.49 10.27 -1.43
N PHE A 254 -11.31 10.19 -2.75
CA PHE A 254 -10.04 10.34 -3.47
C PHE A 254 -8.98 9.26 -3.22
N LEU A 255 -9.27 8.27 -2.38
CA LEU A 255 -8.40 7.11 -2.17
C LEU A 255 -8.91 5.89 -2.94
N PRO A 256 -8.02 4.94 -3.29
CA PRO A 256 -8.41 3.62 -3.78
C PRO A 256 -9.41 2.94 -2.86
N SER A 257 -10.32 2.15 -3.46
CA SER A 257 -11.30 1.38 -2.72
C SER A 257 -10.65 0.21 -1.99
N GLN A 258 -11.12 -0.02 -0.77
CA GLN A 258 -10.81 -1.15 0.09
C GLN A 258 -11.91 -2.25 0.06
N GLU A 259 -13.03 -2.02 -0.63
CA GLU A 259 -14.22 -2.90 -0.60
C GLU A 259 -13.92 -4.35 -0.99
N ALA A 260 -13.09 -4.56 -2.03
CA ALA A 260 -12.71 -5.90 -2.46
C ALA A 260 -11.92 -6.68 -1.39
N HIS A 261 -10.99 -6.00 -0.71
CA HIS A 261 -10.15 -6.60 0.31
C HIS A 261 -10.89 -6.77 1.66
N ASP A 262 -11.76 -5.83 2.01
CA ASP A 262 -12.69 -5.99 3.13
C ASP A 262 -13.63 -7.19 2.89
N PHE A 263 -14.16 -7.35 1.68
CA PHE A 263 -14.97 -8.50 1.30
C PHE A 263 -14.18 -9.82 1.37
N HIS A 264 -12.90 -9.79 0.97
CA HIS A 264 -11.98 -10.91 1.14
C HIS A 264 -11.89 -11.36 2.61
N HIS A 265 -11.65 -10.44 3.55
CA HIS A 265 -11.60 -10.75 4.99
C HIS A 265 -12.92 -11.25 5.59
N GLN A 266 -14.05 -10.95 4.95
CA GLN A 266 -15.36 -11.44 5.37
C GLN A 266 -15.68 -12.84 4.83
N MET A 267 -15.32 -13.10 3.56
CA MET A 267 -15.72 -14.30 2.84
C MET A 267 -14.60 -15.33 2.68
N PHE A 268 -13.35 -14.96 2.97
CA PHE A 268 -12.10 -15.73 2.95
C PHE A 268 -11.67 -16.28 1.58
N ILE A 269 -12.59 -16.71 0.72
CA ILE A 269 -12.28 -17.44 -0.53
C ILE A 269 -12.57 -16.66 -1.81
N ASN A 270 -12.56 -15.32 -1.75
CA ASN A 270 -12.79 -14.42 -2.90
C ASN A 270 -11.80 -13.26 -2.90
N CYS A 271 -11.52 -12.65 -4.05
CA CYS A 271 -10.70 -11.44 -4.19
C CYS A 271 -9.27 -11.60 -3.61
N PHE A 272 -8.43 -12.40 -4.26
CA PHE A 272 -7.07 -12.67 -3.80
C PHE A 272 -6.00 -11.70 -4.32
N GLY A 273 -6.25 -11.04 -5.46
CA GLY A 273 -5.30 -10.17 -6.14
C GLY A 273 -5.26 -8.76 -5.57
N VAL A 274 -4.23 -8.01 -5.97
CA VAL A 274 -4.04 -6.60 -5.57
C VAL A 274 -4.82 -5.68 -6.51
N LEU A 275 -4.73 -5.94 -7.81
CA LEU A 275 -5.40 -5.18 -8.87
C LEU A 275 -6.74 -5.80 -9.29
N GLY A 276 -6.98 -7.07 -8.93
CA GLY A 276 -8.18 -7.83 -9.30
C GLY A 276 -8.20 -8.34 -10.74
N ILE A 277 -7.10 -8.18 -11.49
CA ILE A 277 -6.96 -8.67 -12.87
C ILE A 277 -7.00 -10.19 -12.87
N LEU A 278 -6.20 -10.82 -12.00
CA LEU A 278 -6.15 -12.28 -11.91
C LEU A 278 -7.39 -12.84 -11.23
N ASP A 279 -8.06 -12.09 -10.36
CA ASP A 279 -9.37 -12.49 -9.85
C ASP A 279 -10.42 -12.57 -10.96
N ARG A 280 -10.45 -11.56 -11.83
CA ARG A 280 -11.34 -11.54 -13.00
C ARG A 280 -11.04 -12.71 -13.93
N LEU A 281 -9.76 -12.97 -14.20
CA LEU A 281 -9.31 -14.04 -15.09
C LEU A 281 -9.70 -15.43 -14.56
N HIS A 282 -9.48 -15.69 -13.27
CA HIS A 282 -9.77 -16.99 -12.64
C HIS A 282 -11.19 -17.11 -12.10
N GLY A 283 -11.97 -16.03 -12.13
CA GLY A 283 -13.33 -15.98 -11.60
C GLY A 283 -13.42 -16.05 -10.07
N THR A 284 -12.37 -15.64 -9.35
CA THR A 284 -12.34 -15.62 -7.87
C THR A 284 -12.97 -14.37 -7.27
N ASP A 285 -13.58 -13.51 -8.08
CA ASP A 285 -14.39 -12.36 -7.64
C ASP A 285 -15.88 -12.49 -8.00
N LYS A 286 -16.35 -13.64 -8.49
CA LYS A 286 -17.75 -13.80 -8.96
C LYS A 286 -18.79 -13.43 -7.90
N ILE A 287 -18.59 -13.86 -6.65
CA ILE A 287 -19.50 -13.55 -5.54
C ILE A 287 -19.39 -12.06 -5.18
N PHE A 288 -18.17 -11.53 -5.15
CA PHE A 288 -17.94 -10.11 -4.89
C PHE A 288 -18.70 -9.24 -5.91
N ARG A 289 -18.58 -9.52 -7.20
CA ARG A 289 -19.28 -8.77 -8.26
C ARG A 289 -20.79 -8.83 -8.18
N ALA A 290 -21.34 -9.93 -7.69
CA ALA A 290 -22.77 -10.10 -7.45
C ALA A 290 -23.22 -9.37 -6.18
N SER A 291 -22.30 -8.96 -5.32
CA SER A 291 -22.57 -8.29 -4.05
C SER A 291 -22.79 -6.78 -4.21
N LYS A 292 -23.34 -6.16 -3.15
CA LYS A 292 -23.43 -4.70 -3.05
C LYS A 292 -22.06 -4.03 -2.86
N ALA A 293 -21.10 -4.71 -2.23
CA ALA A 293 -19.75 -4.18 -2.01
C ALA A 293 -19.07 -3.84 -3.34
N TYR A 294 -19.29 -4.63 -4.40
CA TYR A 294 -18.77 -4.32 -5.73
C TYR A 294 -19.34 -3.02 -6.34
N LYS A 295 -20.60 -2.66 -6.04
CA LYS A 295 -21.16 -1.36 -6.48
C LYS A 295 -20.47 -0.18 -5.79
N ARG A 296 -19.92 -0.42 -4.60
CA ARG A 296 -19.14 0.54 -3.81
C ARG A 296 -17.66 0.55 -4.21
N ASP A 297 -17.17 -0.45 -4.93
CA ASP A 297 -15.74 -0.65 -5.21
C ASP A 297 -15.20 0.27 -6.31
N LYS A 298 -15.02 1.55 -5.96
CA LYS A 298 -14.51 2.59 -6.87
C LYS A 298 -14.00 3.79 -6.08
N ILE A 299 -13.11 4.56 -6.68
CA ILE A 299 -12.67 5.84 -6.10
C ILE A 299 -13.87 6.79 -6.08
N SER A 300 -14.28 7.21 -4.87
CA SER A 300 -15.30 8.25 -4.71
C SER A 300 -14.67 9.63 -4.86
N LEU A 301 -15.23 10.48 -5.73
CA LEU A 301 -14.89 11.90 -5.83
C LEU A 301 -15.83 12.78 -4.98
N SER A 302 -16.74 12.17 -4.23
CA SER A 302 -17.74 12.83 -3.40
C SER A 302 -17.46 12.64 -1.91
N LEU A 303 -17.76 13.66 -1.10
CA LEU A 303 -17.70 13.61 0.37
C LEU A 303 -18.87 12.83 0.99
N THR A 304 -19.81 12.38 0.17
CA THR A 304 -20.90 11.48 0.59
C THR A 304 -20.35 10.06 0.72
N PRO A 305 -20.49 9.38 1.88
CA PRO A 305 -20.02 8.01 2.07
C PRO A 305 -20.62 7.02 1.06
N MET A 306 -19.85 6.00 0.69
CA MET A 306 -20.30 4.98 -0.27
C MET A 306 -21.51 4.17 0.21
N SER A 307 -21.64 3.97 1.52
CA SER A 307 -22.83 3.34 2.14
C SER A 307 -24.10 4.17 1.97
N GLN A 308 -24.00 5.49 1.82
CA GLN A 308 -25.15 6.37 1.55
C GLN A 308 -25.46 6.45 0.06
N GLN A 309 -24.43 6.46 -0.79
CA GLN A 309 -24.62 6.44 -2.26
C GLN A 309 -25.19 5.10 -2.75
N TYR A 310 -24.83 4.00 -2.08
CA TYR A 310 -25.26 2.64 -2.40
C TYR A 310 -25.69 1.92 -1.11
N PRO A 311 -26.92 2.14 -0.61
CA PRO A 311 -27.39 1.56 0.65
C PRO A 311 -27.62 0.04 0.61
N ASP A 312 -27.62 -0.56 1.80
CA ASP A 312 -27.87 -1.98 2.07
C ASP A 312 -29.33 -2.41 1.86
#